data_AF-A0A519R0A3-F1
#
_entry.id   AF-A0A519R0A3-F1
#
_cell.length_a   1.000
_cell.length_b   1.000
_cell.length_c   1.000
_cell.angle_alpha   90.00
_cell.angle_beta   90.00
_cell.angle_gamma   90.00
#
_symmetry.space_group_name_H-M   'P 1'
#
loop_
_entity.id
_entity.type
_entity.pdbx_description
1 polymer ?
#
loop_
_entity_poly.entity_id
_entity_poly.type
_entity_poly.pdbx_seq_one_letter_code
_entity_poly.pdbx_strand_id
1 'polypeptide(L)'
;MQDNKKVLAGLMALLFGYLGIHKFVLGYTNEGVILLVLSLIGFATSCLVVGIFILIPISIISFVEGIIYLTKSDRDFYEIYQKNKRPWF
;
A
#
# COMPACT_ATOMS: atom_id res chain seq x y z
N MET A 1 -22.10 -8.40 8.95
CA MET A 1 -21.44 -7.30 8.23
C MET A 1 -19.96 -7.61 8.29
N GLN A 2 -19.34 -8.06 7.20
CA GLN A 2 -17.87 -8.17 7.16
C GLN A 2 -17.31 -6.76 7.24
N ASP A 3 -16.38 -6.48 8.16
CA ASP A 3 -15.71 -5.19 8.25
C ASP A 3 -14.94 -4.91 6.95
N ASN A 4 -15.63 -4.25 6.03
CA ASN A 4 -15.11 -3.98 4.70
C ASN A 4 -14.13 -2.81 4.77
N LYS A 5 -12.87 -3.13 5.05
CA LYS A 5 -11.78 -2.16 5.10
C LYS A 5 -11.36 -1.68 3.70
N LYS A 6 -12.03 -2.10 2.62
CA LYS A 6 -11.69 -1.77 1.23
C LYS A 6 -11.57 -0.27 0.99
N VAL A 7 -12.61 0.49 1.35
CA VAL A 7 -12.65 1.94 1.12
C VAL A 7 -11.54 2.63 1.92
N LEU A 8 -11.35 2.23 3.17
CA LEU A 8 -10.29 2.77 4.03
C LEU A 8 -8.89 2.44 3.48
N ALA A 9 -8.64 1.20 3.10
CA ALA A 9 -7.36 0.75 2.55
C ALA A 9 -7.07 1.42 1.20
N GLY A 10 -8.07 1.52 0.32
CA GLY A 10 -7.95 2.18 -0.98
C GLY A 10 -7.67 3.68 -0.86
N LEU A 11 -8.37 4.38 0.03
CA LEU A 11 -8.15 5.81 0.28
C LEU A 11 -6.78 6.07 0.94
N MET A 12 -6.39 5.23 1.91
CA MET A 12 -5.05 5.29 2.52
C MET A 12 -3.96 5.03 1.49
N ALA A 13 -4.17 4.12 0.55
CA ALA A 13 -3.21 3.83 -0.52
C ALA A 13 -3.08 5.01 -1.50
N LEU A 14 -4.18 5.73 -1.75
CA LEU A 14 -4.17 6.86 -2.70
C LEU A 14 -3.55 8.12 -2.10
N LEU A 15 -3.81 8.41 -0.82
CA LEU A 15 -3.31 9.61 -0.13
C LEU A 15 -1.95 9.40 0.54
N PHE A 16 -1.74 8.23 1.14
CA PHE A 16 -0.57 7.89 1.96
C PHE A 16 0.10 6.59 1.51
N GLY A 17 -0.07 6.21 0.24
CA GLY A 17 0.50 4.97 -0.31
C GLY A 17 2.01 4.90 -0.19
N TYR A 18 2.70 6.04 -0.37
CA TYR A 18 4.15 6.11 -0.21
C TYR A 18 4.61 5.79 1.23
N LEU A 19 3.76 5.93 2.25
CA LEU A 19 4.07 5.53 3.63
C LEU A 19 3.75 4.05 3.91
N GLY A 20 3.06 3.36 2.99
CA GLY A 20 2.62 1.97 3.17
C GLY A 20 1.48 1.78 4.16
N ILE A 21 0.77 2.85 4.56
CA ILE A 21 -0.28 2.82 5.60
C ILE A 21 -1.42 1.87 5.24
N HIS A 22 -1.75 1.75 3.95
CA HIS A 22 -2.79 0.85 3.45
C HIS A 22 -2.53 -0.63 3.76
N LYS A 23 -1.25 -1.04 3.86
CA LYS A 23 -0.86 -2.40 4.28
C LYS A 23 -1.15 -2.65 5.76
N PHE A 24 -0.88 -1.68 6.62
CA PHE A 24 -1.16 -1.79 8.05
C PHE A 24 -2.65 -1.93 8.35
N VAL A 25 -3.51 -1.23 7.59
CA VAL A 25 -4.97 -1.34 7.71
C VAL A 25 -5.47 -2.79 7.49
N LEU A 26 -4.80 -3.51 6.59
CA LEU A 26 -5.14 -4.90 6.24
C LEU A 26 -4.44 -5.94 7.14
N GLY A 27 -3.58 -5.49 8.07
CA GLY A 27 -2.82 -6.38 8.95
C GLY A 27 -1.52 -6.92 8.33
N TYR A 28 -1.04 -6.31 7.24
CA TYR A 28 0.26 -6.59 6.62
C TYR A 28 1.37 -5.75 7.26
N THR A 29 1.63 -6.01 8.54
CA THR A 29 2.59 -5.21 9.33
C THR A 29 4.00 -5.31 8.75
N ASN A 30 4.42 -6.47 8.25
CA ASN A 30 5.76 -6.67 7.70
C ASN A 30 5.95 -5.86 6.41
N GLU A 31 4.99 -5.95 5.48
CA GLU A 31 5.01 -5.26 4.20
C GLU A 31 4.87 -3.74 4.38
N GLY A 32 4.02 -3.32 5.33
CA GLY A 32 3.90 -1.93 5.72
C GLY A 32 5.22 -1.37 6.26
N VAL A 33 5.92 -2.12 7.11
CA VAL A 33 7.24 -1.73 7.63
C VAL A 33 8.28 -1.68 6.50
N ILE A 34 8.28 -2.64 5.58
CA ILE A 34 9.18 -2.63 4.42
C ILE A 34 8.96 -1.36 3.58
N LEU A 35 7.71 -1.02 3.26
CA LEU A 35 7.37 0.21 2.54
C LEU A 35 7.83 1.45 3.29
N LEU A 36 7.58 1.51 4.61
CA LEU A 36 7.94 2.66 5.43
C LEU A 36 9.46 2.85 5.50
N VAL A 37 10.22 1.76 5.67
CA VAL A 37 11.69 1.80 5.70
C VAL A 37 12.25 2.17 4.33
N LEU A 38 11.75 1.58 3.24
CA LEU A 38 12.18 1.92 1.89
C LEU A 38 11.87 3.37 1.55
N SER A 39 10.71 3.88 1.94
CA SER A 39 10.36 5.28 1.74
C SER A 39 11.20 6.21 2.59
N LEU A 40 11.55 5.83 3.83
CA LEU A 40 12.45 6.61 4.67
C LEU A 40 13.88 6.65 4.09
N ILE A 41 14.40 5.50 3.64
CA ILE A 41 15.70 5.41 2.96
C ILE A 41 15.67 6.20 1.65
N GLY A 42 14.60 6.06 0.85
CA GLY A 42 14.40 6.80 -0.39
C GLY A 42 14.35 8.31 -0.14
N PHE A 43 13.71 8.76 0.94
CA PHE A 43 13.68 10.17 1.31
C PHE A 43 15.05 10.67 1.77
N ALA A 44 15.74 9.91 2.62
CA ALA A 44 17.08 10.23 3.11
C ALA A 44 18.14 10.28 1.99
N THR A 45 18.04 9.36 1.02
CA THR A 45 18.93 9.29 -0.14
C THR A 45 18.45 10.13 -1.33
N SER A 46 17.31 10.82 -1.22
CA SER A 46 16.79 11.70 -2.27
C SER A 46 17.71 12.89 -2.53
N CYS A 47 18.45 13.34 -1.50
CA CYS A 47 19.46 14.38 -1.61
C CYS A 47 20.60 14.01 -2.59
N LEU A 48 20.81 12.71 -2.85
CA LEU A 48 21.81 12.21 -3.80
C LEU A 48 21.18 11.78 -5.14
N VAL A 49 19.93 12.15 -5.42
CA VAL A 49 19.13 11.75 -6.61
C VAL A 49 18.78 10.25 -6.65
N VAL A 50 19.60 9.38 -6.03
CA VAL A 50 19.38 7.93 -5.95
C VAL A 50 18.04 7.57 -5.31
N GLY A 51 17.62 8.32 -4.29
CA GLY A 51 16.34 8.07 -3.61
C GLY A 51 15.11 8.21 -4.50
N ILE A 52 15.17 9.02 -5.56
CA ILE A 52 14.05 9.21 -6.50
C ILE A 52 13.76 7.90 -7.26
N PHE A 53 14.78 7.12 -7.60
CA PHE A 53 14.62 5.83 -8.27
C PHE A 53 13.91 4.79 -7.40
N ILE A 54 13.92 4.97 -6.07
CA ILE A 54 13.23 4.09 -5.11
C ILE A 54 11.80 4.60 -4.86
N LEU A 55 11.62 5.90 -4.68
CA LEU A 55 10.32 6.50 -4.32
C LEU A 55 9.28 6.48 -5.45
N ILE A 56 9.73 6.67 -6.71
CA ILE A 56 8.86 6.65 -7.90
C ILE A 56 8.10 5.31 -8.03
N PRO A 57 8.77 4.13 -8.09
CA PRO A 57 8.06 2.86 -8.25
C PRO A 57 7.18 2.52 -7.04
N ILE A 58 7.60 2.86 -5.82
CA ILE A 58 6.78 2.65 -4.60
C ILE A 58 5.47 3.43 -4.68
N SER A 59 5.55 4.69 -5.11
CA SER A 59 4.37 5.54 -5.27
C SER A 59 3.42 5.00 -6.34
N ILE A 60 3.96 4.52 -7.47
CA ILE A 60 3.16 3.92 -8.55
C ILE A 60 2.46 2.65 -8.06
N ILE A 61 3.18 1.73 -7.41
CA ILE A 61 2.60 0.48 -6.90
C ILE A 61 1.47 0.80 -5.92
N SER A 62 1.71 1.70 -4.98
CA SER A 62 0.72 2.04 -3.96
C SER A 62 -0.50 2.75 -4.55
N PHE A 63 -0.30 3.61 -5.55
CA PHE A 63 -1.39 4.25 -6.27
C PHE A 63 -2.25 3.25 -7.04
N VAL A 64 -1.61 2.33 -7.78
CA VAL A 64 -2.29 1.26 -8.51
C VAL A 64 -3.05 0.35 -7.55
N GLU A 65 -2.46 -0.04 -6.42
CA GLU A 65 -3.16 -0.81 -5.38
C GLU A 65 -4.37 -0.07 -4.82
N GLY A 66 -4.26 1.25 -4.60
CA GLY A 66 -5.39 2.06 -4.17
C GLY A 66 -6.57 2.00 -5.15
N ILE A 67 -6.29 2.11 -6.45
CA ILE A 67 -7.31 1.96 -7.50
C ILE A 67 -7.86 0.53 -7.52
N ILE A 68 -7.01 -0.49 -7.45
CA ILE A 68 -7.43 -1.90 -7.43
C ILE A 68 -8.37 -2.15 -6.25
N TYR A 69 -8.04 -1.67 -5.06
CA TYR A 69 -8.86 -1.84 -3.87
C TYR A 69 -10.22 -1.17 -4.05
N LEU A 70 -10.25 0.09 -4.53
CA LEU A 70 -11.50 0.82 -4.74
C LEU A 70 -12.39 0.22 -5.84
N THR A 71 -11.79 -0.35 -6.88
CA THR A 71 -12.50 -0.93 -8.03
C THR A 71 -12.89 -2.40 -7.85
N LYS A 72 -12.29 -3.11 -6.88
CA LYS A 72 -12.66 -4.51 -6.57
C LYS A 72 -14.06 -4.59 -5.98
N SER A 73 -14.75 -5.71 -6.23
CA SER A 73 -15.95 -6.09 -5.48
C SER A 73 -15.58 -6.38 -4.02
N ASP A 74 -16.49 -6.09 -3.08
CA ASP A 74 -16.26 -6.26 -1.65
C ASP A 74 -15.94 -7.71 -1.27
N ARG A 75 -16.61 -8.67 -1.94
CA ARG A 75 -16.37 -10.11 -1.74
C ARG A 75 -14.97 -10.52 -2.20
N ASP A 76 -14.58 -10.07 -3.38
CA ASP A 76 -13.26 -10.39 -3.95
C ASP A 76 -12.15 -9.74 -3.12
N PHE A 77 -12.38 -8.52 -2.63
CA PHE A 77 -11.45 -7.83 -1.75
C PHE A 77 -11.23 -8.61 -0.45
N TYR A 78 -12.31 -9.05 0.18
CA TYR A 78 -12.25 -9.85 1.40
C TYR A 78 -11.49 -11.17 1.17
N GLU A 79 -11.87 -11.93 0.14
CA GLU A 79 -11.25 -13.22 -0.16
C GLU A 79 -9.75 -13.05 -0.46
N ILE A 80 -9.36 -12.07 -1.27
CA ILE A 80 -7.96 -11.92 -1.71
C ILE A 80 -7.10 -11.27 -0.62
N TYR A 81 -7.53 -10.14 -0.04
CA TYR A 81 -6.67 -9.30 0.79
C TYR A 81 -6.93 -9.41 2.28
N GLN A 82 -8.07 -9.94 2.73
CA GLN A 82 -8.31 -10.15 4.17
C GLN A 82 -8.17 -11.63 4.56
N LYS A 83 -8.66 -12.55 3.73
CA LYS A 83 -8.62 -14.00 3.99
C LYS A 83 -7.34 -14.66 3.46
N ASN A 84 -7.06 -14.53 2.17
CA ASN A 84 -5.88 -15.13 1.54
C ASN A 84 -4.59 -14.33 1.76
N LYS A 85 -4.70 -13.16 2.41
CA LYS A 85 -3.58 -12.31 2.79
C LYS A 85 -2.59 -12.06 1.63
N ARG A 86 -3.07 -11.71 0.44
CA ARG A 86 -2.21 -11.37 -0.69
C ARG A 86 -1.50 -10.02 -0.46
N PRO A 87 -0.17 -10.00 -0.28
CA PRO A 87 0.54 -8.80 0.16
C PRO A 87 0.72 -7.76 -0.93
N TRP A 88 0.73 -8.12 -2.21
CA TRP A 88 0.94 -7.19 -3.33
C TRP A 88 0.03 -7.51 -4.51
N PHE A 89 -0.45 -6.45 -5.15
CA PHE A 89 -1.42 -6.45 -6.26
C PHE A 89 -2.76 -7.05 -5.90
#